data_AF-A0A257NFK5-F1
#
_entry.id   AF-A0A257NFK5-F1
#
_cell.length_a   1.000
_cell.length_b   1.000
_cell.length_c   1.000
_cell.angle_alpha   90.00
_cell.angle_beta   90.00
_cell.angle_gamma   90.00
#
_symmetry.space_group_name_H-M   'P 1'
#
loop_
_entity.id
_entity.type
_entity.pdbx_description
1 polymer ?
#
loop_
_entity_poly.entity_id
_entity_poly.type
_entity_poly.pdbx_seq_one_letter_code
_entity_poly.pdbx_strand_id
1 'polypeptide(L)'
;MDRIEFEEIIKAQDDLIHALDVNVWIGMEPTFTRRFAETPEWLSEALGPEKLQFAYALLNELHQRQPGGVVLHTLGRQYASEDLPRWNIGYYQARYNQFSWDGPPDPSLIKKSQDSTLNKSINIEAFWQALNNALNRTSWESSAFVVNGGLPFRILFRRDGTPVTVDINSKTQLARPSVHGQQIPLTGLTDELSANDDFLLCLGTLSAD
;
A
#
# COMPACT_ATOMS: atom_id res chain seq x y z
N MET A 1 19.87 16.84 -21.62
CA MET A 1 19.72 15.88 -22.71
C MET A 1 19.38 16.65 -23.96
N ASP A 2 20.25 16.61 -24.96
CA ASP A 2 19.92 17.18 -26.26
C ASP A 2 19.08 16.19 -27.08
N ARG A 3 18.59 16.65 -28.25
CA ARG A 3 17.72 15.84 -29.10
C ARG A 3 18.40 14.59 -29.65
N ILE A 4 19.70 14.67 -29.94
CA ILE A 4 20.47 13.56 -30.53
C ILE A 4 20.65 12.48 -29.47
N GLU A 5 21.04 12.87 -28.26
CA GLU A 5 21.18 11.96 -27.12
C GLU A 5 19.84 11.26 -26.80
N PHE A 6 18.71 11.98 -26.86
CA PHE A 6 17.40 11.38 -26.69
C PHE A 6 17.06 10.36 -27.79
N GLU A 7 17.32 10.71 -29.06
CA GLU A 7 17.08 9.82 -30.21
C GLU A 7 17.93 8.55 -30.14
N GLU A 8 19.18 8.65 -29.69
CA GLU A 8 20.08 7.49 -29.48
C GLU A 8 19.57 6.55 -28.38
N ILE A 9 19.07 7.10 -27.26
CA ILE A 9 18.50 6.30 -26.15
C ILE A 9 17.24 5.57 -26.60
N ILE A 10 16.33 6.24 -27.31
CA ILE A 10 15.11 5.62 -27.83
C ILE A 10 15.46 4.50 -28.82
N LYS A 11 16.41 4.74 -29.72
CA LYS A 11 16.87 3.71 -30.66
C LYS A 11 17.46 2.48 -29.95
N ALA A 12 18.30 2.69 -28.94
CA ALA A 12 18.87 1.59 -28.16
C ALA A 12 17.78 0.79 -27.43
N GLN A 13 16.76 1.46 -26.89
CA GLN A 13 15.60 0.81 -26.27
C GLN A 13 14.79 0.00 -27.29
N ASP A 14 14.53 0.54 -28.49
CA ASP A 14 13.80 -0.14 -29.56
C ASP A 14 14.55 -1.39 -30.05
N ASP A 15 15.87 -1.29 -30.25
CA ASP A 15 16.71 -2.41 -30.66
C ASP A 15 16.69 -3.55 -29.60
N LEU A 16 16.66 -3.20 -28.31
CA LEU A 16 16.50 -4.17 -27.21
C LEU A 16 15.11 -4.83 -27.21
N ILE A 17 14.04 -4.05 -27.38
CA ILE A 17 12.67 -4.59 -27.46
C ILE A 17 12.54 -5.53 -28.66
N HIS A 18 13.11 -5.16 -29.80
CA HIS A 18 13.09 -5.98 -31.01
C HIS A 18 13.85 -7.31 -30.82
N ALA A 19 15.02 -7.27 -30.19
CA ALA A 19 15.81 -8.47 -29.89
C ALA A 19 15.10 -9.46 -28.93
N LEU A 20 14.17 -8.97 -28.11
CA LEU A 20 13.35 -9.80 -27.21
C LEU A 20 12.17 -10.48 -27.92
N ASP A 21 11.89 -10.16 -29.19
CA ASP A 21 10.77 -10.69 -29.98
C ASP A 21 9.41 -10.61 -29.25
N VAL A 22 9.16 -9.47 -28.60
CA VAL A 22 7.93 -9.21 -27.85
C VAL A 22 6.98 -8.30 -28.63
N ASN A 23 5.69 -8.60 -28.56
CA ASN A 23 4.65 -7.69 -29.04
C ASN A 23 4.27 -6.74 -27.90
N VAL A 24 4.51 -5.44 -28.08
CA VAL A 24 4.14 -4.40 -27.09
C VAL A 24 2.73 -3.88 -27.38
N TRP A 25 1.83 -3.99 -26.40
CA TRP A 25 0.48 -3.42 -26.46
C TRP A 25 0.39 -2.29 -25.45
N ILE A 26 0.05 -1.09 -25.91
CA ILE A 26 0.05 0.12 -25.09
C ILE A 26 -1.40 0.60 -24.95
N GLY A 27 -1.90 0.67 -23.72
CA GLY A 27 -3.18 1.29 -23.40
C GLY A 27 -3.10 2.82 -23.32
N MET A 28 -4.21 3.47 -22.97
CA MET A 28 -4.19 4.89 -22.58
C MET A 28 -3.63 5.03 -21.16
N GLU A 29 -2.62 5.89 -21.00
CA GLU A 29 -1.69 5.91 -19.84
C GLU A 29 -0.96 4.54 -19.71
N PRO A 30 0.20 4.38 -19.04
CA PRO A 30 0.90 3.09 -19.01
C PRO A 30 0.11 2.05 -18.20
N THR A 31 -0.90 1.47 -18.83
CA THR A 31 -1.88 0.57 -18.24
C THR A 31 -1.65 -0.80 -18.85
N PHE A 32 -1.29 -1.77 -18.01
CA PHE A 32 -1.32 -3.17 -18.41
C PHE A 32 -2.75 -3.55 -18.83
N THR A 33 -2.87 -4.24 -19.95
CA THR A 33 -4.13 -4.80 -20.42
C THR A 33 -3.92 -6.22 -20.91
N ARG A 34 -5.00 -6.99 -20.91
CA ARG A 34 -5.02 -8.30 -21.56
C ARG A 34 -5.55 -8.12 -22.97
N ARG A 35 -4.66 -8.26 -23.96
CA ARG A 35 -4.94 -8.03 -25.39
C ARG A 35 -6.25 -8.64 -25.92
N PHE A 36 -6.64 -9.82 -25.41
CA PHE A 36 -7.80 -10.58 -25.88
C PHE A 36 -8.92 -10.69 -24.83
N ALA A 37 -8.85 -9.94 -23.74
CA ALA A 37 -9.89 -9.98 -22.72
C ALA A 37 -11.04 -9.05 -23.11
N GLU A 38 -12.25 -9.60 -23.11
CA GLU A 38 -13.49 -8.89 -23.47
C GLU A 38 -14.50 -8.85 -22.31
N THR A 39 -14.10 -9.27 -21.11
CA THR A 39 -14.98 -9.16 -19.94
C THR A 39 -15.14 -7.69 -19.52
N PRO A 40 -16.23 -7.31 -18.84
CA PRO A 40 -16.52 -5.91 -18.52
C PRO A 40 -15.37 -5.18 -17.84
N GLU A 41 -14.65 -5.84 -16.93
CA GLU A 41 -13.49 -5.26 -16.24
C GLU A 41 -12.33 -4.89 -17.16
N TRP A 42 -12.20 -5.48 -18.36
CA TRP A 42 -11.15 -5.12 -19.32
C TRP A 42 -11.62 -4.13 -20.39
N LEU A 43 -12.92 -3.80 -20.42
CA LEU A 43 -13.53 -2.92 -21.42
C LEU A 43 -14.05 -1.61 -20.82
N SER A 44 -14.96 -1.70 -19.86
CA SER A 44 -15.72 -0.56 -19.32
C SER A 44 -15.63 -0.41 -17.81
N GLU A 45 -15.58 -1.53 -17.08
CA GLU A 45 -15.59 -1.53 -15.62
C GLU A 45 -14.20 -1.27 -15.06
N ALA A 46 -14.19 -0.48 -13.99
CA ALA A 46 -12.98 -0.09 -13.27
C ALA A 46 -12.20 -1.29 -12.73
N LEU A 47 -12.92 -2.21 -12.12
CA LEU A 47 -12.43 -3.37 -11.41
C LEU A 47 -13.23 -4.60 -11.85
N GLY A 48 -12.76 -5.76 -11.41
CA GLY A 48 -13.49 -7.01 -11.55
C GLY A 48 -12.75 -8.16 -10.86
N PRO A 49 -13.23 -9.39 -11.06
CA PRO A 49 -12.73 -10.56 -10.35
C PRO A 49 -11.30 -10.95 -10.73
N GLU A 50 -10.82 -10.63 -11.94
CA GLU A 50 -9.50 -11.07 -12.40
C GLU A 50 -8.40 -10.04 -12.17
N LYS A 51 -8.69 -8.74 -12.29
CA LYS A 51 -7.67 -7.68 -12.28
C LYS A 51 -6.76 -7.74 -11.05
N LEU A 52 -7.32 -7.99 -9.86
CA LEU A 52 -6.54 -8.10 -8.63
C LEU A 52 -5.58 -9.30 -8.65
N GLN A 53 -6.02 -10.43 -9.21
CA GLN A 53 -5.18 -11.63 -9.33
C GLN A 53 -4.00 -11.39 -10.27
N PHE A 54 -4.24 -10.71 -11.41
CA PHE A 54 -3.15 -10.31 -12.31
C PHE A 54 -2.20 -9.31 -11.66
N ALA A 55 -2.70 -8.35 -10.88
CA ALA A 55 -1.85 -7.43 -10.13
C ALA A 55 -0.95 -8.17 -9.13
N TYR A 56 -1.48 -9.16 -8.40
CA TYR A 56 -0.68 -10.00 -7.51
C TYR A 56 0.33 -10.88 -8.26
N ALA A 57 -0.03 -11.40 -9.44
CA ALA A 57 0.92 -12.15 -10.27
C ALA A 57 2.09 -11.27 -10.74
N LEU A 58 1.80 -10.05 -11.20
CA LEU A 58 2.82 -9.07 -11.58
C LEU A 58 3.69 -8.66 -10.38
N LEU A 59 3.07 -8.44 -9.22
CA LEU A 59 3.78 -8.14 -7.98
C LEU A 59 4.74 -9.28 -7.60
N ASN A 60 4.30 -10.53 -7.69
CA ASN A 60 5.12 -11.69 -7.40
C ASN A 60 6.30 -11.83 -8.39
N GLU A 61 6.08 -11.63 -9.69
CA GLU A 61 7.16 -11.60 -10.69
C GLU A 61 8.18 -10.50 -10.40
N LEU A 62 7.70 -9.29 -10.05
CA LEU A 62 8.57 -8.18 -9.69
C LEU A 62 9.38 -8.48 -8.43
N HIS A 63 8.74 -9.01 -7.39
CA HIS A 63 9.39 -9.38 -6.14
C HIS A 63 10.48 -10.45 -6.34
N GLN A 64 10.23 -11.47 -7.17
CA GLN A 64 11.22 -12.50 -7.48
C GLN A 64 12.44 -11.96 -8.22
N ARG A 65 12.24 -10.99 -9.13
CA ARG A 65 13.33 -10.35 -9.89
C ARG A 65 14.07 -9.29 -9.09
N GLN A 66 13.40 -8.63 -8.16
CA GLN A 66 13.91 -7.51 -7.36
C GLN A 66 13.51 -7.69 -5.88
N PRO A 67 14.13 -8.62 -5.14
CA PRO A 67 13.76 -8.89 -3.75
C PRO A 67 14.13 -7.73 -2.82
N GLY A 68 13.56 -7.74 -1.61
CA GLY A 68 13.87 -6.77 -0.55
C GLY A 68 13.07 -5.47 -0.58
N GLY A 69 12.04 -5.37 -1.43
CA GLY A 69 11.09 -4.26 -1.39
C GLY A 69 9.94 -4.50 -0.41
N VAL A 70 9.26 -3.41 -0.05
CA VAL A 70 8.04 -3.41 0.75
C VAL A 70 6.82 -3.30 -0.16
N VAL A 71 5.78 -4.10 0.13
CA VAL A 71 4.48 -4.00 -0.53
C VAL A 71 3.60 -3.06 0.27
N LEU A 72 2.96 -2.10 -0.39
CA LEU A 72 1.96 -1.22 0.21
C LEU A 72 0.64 -1.38 -0.52
N HIS A 73 -0.42 -1.66 0.24
CA HIS A 73 -1.79 -1.64 -0.23
C HIS A 73 -2.43 -0.32 0.19
N THR A 74 -2.92 0.45 -0.77
CA THR A 74 -3.49 1.78 -0.55
C THR A 74 -4.82 1.93 -1.28
N LEU A 75 -5.55 2.99 -0.94
CA LEU A 75 -6.75 3.37 -1.68
C LEU A 75 -6.34 3.93 -3.03
N GLY A 76 -6.87 3.32 -4.08
CA GLY A 76 -6.79 3.82 -5.43
C GLY A 76 -7.75 4.99 -5.66
N ARG A 77 -7.71 5.53 -6.88
CA ARG A 77 -8.61 6.58 -7.32
C ARG A 77 -10.06 6.13 -7.20
N GLN A 78 -10.94 7.05 -6.79
CA GLN A 78 -12.39 6.87 -6.81
C GLN A 78 -13.01 7.95 -7.71
N TYR A 79 -13.97 7.55 -8.53
CA TYR A 79 -14.80 8.47 -9.32
C TYR A 79 -16.17 8.66 -8.66
N ALA A 80 -16.86 9.74 -9.03
CA ALA A 80 -18.08 10.15 -8.35
C ALA A 80 -19.25 9.15 -8.41
N SER A 81 -19.27 8.32 -9.45
CA SER A 81 -20.28 7.27 -9.63
C SER A 81 -19.93 5.94 -8.96
N GLU A 82 -18.78 5.84 -8.28
CA GLU A 82 -18.32 4.61 -7.64
C GLU A 82 -18.66 4.61 -6.15
N ASP A 83 -19.17 3.47 -5.66
CA ASP A 83 -19.55 3.30 -4.25
C ASP A 83 -18.33 3.21 -3.33
N LEU A 84 -17.22 2.67 -3.83
CA LEU A 84 -16.00 2.43 -3.07
C LEU A 84 -14.76 2.85 -3.86
N PRO A 85 -13.69 3.28 -3.17
CA PRO A 85 -12.42 3.53 -3.81
C PRO A 85 -11.85 2.24 -4.41
N ARG A 86 -11.15 2.37 -5.53
CA ARG A 86 -10.41 1.25 -6.12
C ARG A 86 -9.25 0.83 -5.22
N TRP A 87 -8.60 -0.30 -5.51
CA TRP A 87 -7.35 -0.69 -4.84
C TRP A 87 -6.13 -0.13 -5.59
N ASN A 88 -5.05 0.09 -4.86
CA ASN A 88 -3.72 0.36 -5.42
C ASN A 88 -2.67 -0.45 -4.67
N ILE A 89 -1.80 -1.13 -5.42
CA ILE A 89 -0.72 -1.95 -4.88
C ILE A 89 0.59 -1.36 -5.39
N GLY A 90 1.46 -0.98 -4.46
CA GLY A 90 2.80 -0.47 -4.77
C GLY A 90 3.88 -1.38 -4.23
N TYR A 91 4.95 -1.57 -5.02
CA TYR A 91 6.18 -2.22 -4.58
C TYR A 91 7.29 -1.18 -4.51
N TYR A 92 7.82 -0.96 -3.31
CA TYR A 92 8.80 0.09 -3.04
C TYR A 92 10.12 -0.54 -2.63
N GLN A 93 11.18 -0.24 -3.37
CA GLN A 93 12.55 -0.66 -3.06
C GLN A 93 13.40 0.59 -2.85
N ALA A 94 14.32 0.52 -1.88
CA ALA A 94 15.27 1.61 -1.71
C ALA A 94 16.20 1.71 -2.92
N ARG A 95 16.49 2.94 -3.35
CA ARG A 95 17.45 3.17 -4.44
C ARG A 95 18.79 2.56 -4.06
N TYR A 96 19.44 1.92 -5.04
CA TYR A 96 20.75 1.29 -4.88
C TYR A 96 20.80 0.22 -3.78
N ASN A 97 19.67 -0.41 -3.44
CA ASN A 97 19.58 -1.47 -2.43
C ASN A 97 20.14 -1.08 -1.05
N GLN A 98 20.08 0.20 -0.69
CA GLN A 98 20.59 0.70 0.61
C GLN A 98 19.75 0.23 1.81
N PHE A 99 18.54 -0.26 1.54
CA PHE A 99 17.66 -0.87 2.52
C PHE A 99 16.97 -2.08 1.88
N SER A 100 16.89 -3.16 2.62
CA SER A 100 16.08 -4.33 2.29
C SER A 100 15.05 -4.50 3.39
N TRP A 101 13.79 -4.67 3.00
CA TRP A 101 12.74 -5.08 3.91
C TRP A 101 13.03 -6.50 4.41
N ASP A 102 13.17 -6.65 5.73
CA ASP A 102 13.38 -7.93 6.45
C ASP A 102 12.16 -8.35 7.27
N GLY A 103 11.07 -7.58 7.20
CA GLY A 103 9.81 -7.90 7.85
C GLY A 103 9.08 -9.08 7.18
N PRO A 104 7.89 -9.44 7.70
CA PRO A 104 7.12 -10.55 7.14
C PRO A 104 6.79 -10.28 5.66
N PRO A 105 6.75 -11.34 4.82
CA PRO A 105 6.31 -11.22 3.44
C PRO A 105 4.84 -10.79 3.39
N ASP A 106 4.48 -10.02 2.36
CA ASP A 106 3.08 -9.64 2.12
C ASP A 106 2.23 -10.89 1.85
N PRO A 107 1.01 -11.00 2.40
CA PRO A 107 0.15 -12.17 2.18
C PRO A 107 -0.10 -12.50 0.70
N SER A 108 -0.14 -11.50 -0.19
CA SER A 108 -0.32 -11.72 -1.63
C SER A 108 0.86 -12.43 -2.30
N LEU A 109 2.04 -12.45 -1.66
CA LEU A 109 3.25 -13.12 -2.12
C LEU A 109 3.39 -14.55 -1.57
N ILE A 110 2.58 -14.92 -0.58
CA ILE A 110 2.67 -16.22 0.11
C ILE A 110 1.75 -17.22 -0.61
N LYS A 111 2.25 -18.42 -0.89
CA LYS A 111 1.40 -19.50 -1.40
C LYS A 111 0.43 -19.95 -0.30
N LYS A 112 -0.86 -20.14 -0.62
CA LYS A 112 -1.90 -20.60 0.33
C LYS A 112 -1.51 -21.82 1.18
N SER A 113 -0.64 -22.71 0.68
CA SER A 113 -0.13 -23.87 1.43
C SER A 113 0.82 -23.52 2.58
N GLN A 114 1.36 -22.29 2.63
CA GLN A 114 2.28 -21.78 3.67
C GLN A 114 1.58 -20.82 4.65
N ASP A 115 0.32 -20.47 4.38
CA ASP A 115 -0.48 -19.48 5.12
C ASP A 115 -0.81 -19.95 6.56
N SER A 116 -1.01 -21.26 6.75
CA SER A 116 -1.32 -21.86 8.05
C SER A 116 -0.13 -21.87 9.03
N THR A 117 1.11 -21.73 8.53
CA THR A 117 2.33 -21.68 9.35
C THR A 117 2.74 -20.26 9.75
N LEU A 118 2.45 -19.24 8.93
CA LEU A 118 2.81 -17.85 9.22
C LEU A 118 1.87 -17.19 10.25
N ASN A 119 0.56 -17.44 10.15
CA ASN A 119 -0.45 -16.86 11.03
C ASN A 119 -0.30 -17.23 12.52
N LYS A 120 0.52 -18.26 12.86
CA LYS A 120 0.82 -18.63 14.25
C LYS A 120 1.98 -17.87 14.88
N SER A 121 2.71 -17.02 14.14
CA SER A 121 3.98 -16.44 14.60
C SER A 121 3.99 -14.92 14.78
N ILE A 122 2.98 -14.19 14.29
CA ILE A 122 2.98 -12.72 14.36
C ILE A 122 2.43 -12.28 15.72
N ASN A 123 3.32 -11.78 16.59
CA ASN A 123 2.92 -11.11 17.82
C ASN A 123 2.69 -9.61 17.53
N ILE A 124 1.43 -9.26 17.23
CA ILE A 124 1.04 -7.88 16.90
C ILE A 124 1.27 -6.90 18.06
N GLU A 125 1.13 -7.34 19.31
CA GLU A 125 1.37 -6.51 20.47
C GLU A 125 2.85 -6.14 20.58
N ALA A 126 3.74 -7.13 20.37
CA ALA A 126 5.19 -6.88 20.33
C ALA A 126 5.57 -5.93 19.20
N PHE A 127 4.98 -6.08 18.00
CA PHE A 127 5.20 -5.16 16.89
C PHE A 127 4.74 -3.74 17.22
N TRP A 128 3.53 -3.59 17.77
CA TRP A 128 2.97 -2.30 18.19
C TRP A 128 3.86 -1.58 19.22
N GLN A 129 4.34 -2.30 20.25
CA GLN A 129 5.27 -1.75 21.23
C GLN A 129 6.62 -1.38 20.60
N ALA A 130 7.17 -2.24 19.73
CA ALA A 130 8.42 -1.97 19.03
C ALA A 130 8.32 -0.72 18.14
N LEU A 131 7.19 -0.55 17.44
CA LEU A 131 6.93 0.61 16.60
C LEU A 131 6.84 1.90 17.43
N ASN A 132 6.10 1.90 18.54
CA ASN A 132 6.03 3.04 19.45
C ASN A 132 7.43 3.41 20.01
N ASN A 133 8.21 2.41 20.40
CA ASN A 133 9.59 2.61 20.85
C ASN A 133 10.48 3.17 19.74
N ALA A 134 10.29 2.75 18.48
CA ALA A 134 11.03 3.29 17.36
C ALA A 134 10.69 4.76 17.08
N LEU A 135 9.42 5.15 17.18
CA LEU A 135 8.97 6.54 17.04
C LEU A 135 9.59 7.42 18.13
N ASN A 136 9.55 6.98 19.40
CA ASN A 136 10.12 7.69 20.54
C ASN A 136 11.67 7.75 20.56
N ARG A 137 12.37 7.05 19.65
CA ARG A 137 13.83 7.21 19.44
C ARG A 137 14.15 8.38 18.49
N THR A 138 13.14 8.96 17.86
CA THR A 138 13.28 10.15 17.01
C THR A 138 13.00 11.41 17.83
N SER A 139 12.87 12.57 17.18
CA SER A 139 12.39 13.81 17.82
C SER A 139 10.87 13.88 17.95
N TRP A 140 10.16 12.79 17.65
CA TRP A 140 8.71 12.72 17.69
C TRP A 140 8.22 12.28 19.06
N GLU A 141 7.04 12.75 19.43
CA GLU A 141 6.34 12.32 20.63
C GLU A 141 5.27 11.30 20.24
N SER A 142 5.18 10.18 20.94
CA SER A 142 4.18 9.15 20.65
C SER A 142 3.64 8.46 21.89
N SER A 143 2.36 8.11 21.84
CA SER A 143 1.64 7.40 22.89
C SER A 143 0.83 6.26 22.30
N ALA A 144 1.04 5.08 22.87
CA ALA A 144 0.41 3.84 22.48
C ALA A 144 -0.79 3.53 23.40
N PHE A 145 -1.93 3.19 22.82
CA PHE A 145 -3.15 2.81 23.56
C PHE A 145 -3.97 1.76 22.81
N VAL A 146 -5.02 1.24 23.46
CA VAL A 146 -5.90 0.22 22.90
C VAL A 146 -7.34 0.74 22.86
N VAL A 147 -8.07 0.37 21.81
CA VAL A 147 -9.50 0.62 21.65
C VAL A 147 -10.26 -0.68 21.42
N ASN A 148 -11.57 -0.68 21.67
CA ASN A 148 -12.43 -1.80 21.32
C ASN A 148 -12.73 -1.82 19.81
N GLY A 149 -12.76 -3.00 19.19
CA GLY A 149 -13.16 -3.19 17.80
C GLY A 149 -12.02 -3.59 16.85
N GLY A 150 -12.23 -3.37 15.55
CA GLY A 150 -11.29 -3.74 14.49
C GLY A 150 -10.03 -2.90 14.52
N LEU A 151 -8.88 -3.57 14.32
CA LEU A 151 -7.54 -3.02 14.55
C LEU A 151 -7.47 -2.42 15.97
N PRO A 152 -7.28 -3.15 17.06
CA PRO A 152 -7.43 -2.57 18.40
C PRO A 152 -6.24 -1.72 18.87
N PHE A 153 -5.04 -1.93 18.32
CA PHE A 153 -3.82 -1.26 18.77
C PHE A 153 -3.67 0.10 18.08
N ARG A 154 -3.39 1.15 18.85
CA ARG A 154 -3.30 2.53 18.37
C ARG A 154 -1.98 3.16 18.78
N ILE A 155 -1.44 4.02 17.92
CA ILE A 155 -0.36 4.94 18.28
C ILE A 155 -0.76 6.34 17.80
N LEU A 156 -0.90 7.26 18.73
CA LEU A 156 -1.02 8.69 18.43
C LEU A 156 0.39 9.29 18.50
N PHE A 157 0.81 10.01 17.48
CA PHE A 157 2.13 10.63 17.45
C PHE A 157 2.10 12.02 16.83
N ARG A 158 3.08 12.84 17.21
CA ARG A 158 3.32 14.17 16.67
C ARG A 158 4.77 14.31 16.27
N ARG A 159 5.02 15.00 15.16
CA ARG A 159 6.36 15.16 14.58
C ARG A 159 7.08 16.43 15.03
N ASP A 160 6.34 17.34 15.65
CA ASP A 160 6.79 18.67 16.10
C ASP A 160 7.43 18.66 17.50
N GLY A 161 7.46 17.50 18.17
CA GLY A 161 7.99 17.35 19.53
C GLY A 161 7.03 17.82 20.64
N THR A 162 5.80 18.21 20.29
CA THR A 162 4.79 18.56 21.29
C THR A 162 4.27 17.29 21.97
N PRO A 163 4.13 17.25 23.30
CA PRO A 163 3.62 16.08 24.01
C PRO A 163 2.24 15.62 23.52
N VAL A 164 2.08 14.31 23.43
CA VAL A 164 0.83 13.68 22.99
C VAL A 164 -0.05 13.30 24.18
N THR A 165 -1.30 13.76 24.17
CA THR A 165 -2.31 13.37 25.17
C THR A 165 -3.38 12.48 24.52
N VAL A 166 -3.53 11.27 25.04
CA VAL A 166 -4.57 10.33 24.63
C VAL A 166 -5.75 10.46 25.58
N ASP A 167 -6.86 10.98 25.07
CA ASP A 167 -8.14 11.00 25.77
C ASP A 167 -9.27 10.71 24.77
N ILE A 168 -9.71 9.45 24.74
CA ILE A 168 -10.74 8.98 23.80
C ILE A 168 -12.11 9.60 24.12
N ASN A 169 -12.36 10.00 25.36
CA ASN A 169 -13.64 10.57 25.75
C ASN A 169 -13.84 11.97 25.16
N SER A 170 -12.77 12.78 25.14
CA SER A 170 -12.80 14.10 24.52
C SER A 170 -12.46 14.07 23.02
N LYS A 171 -11.64 13.13 22.55
CA LYS A 171 -11.26 12.93 21.14
C LYS A 171 -11.73 11.57 20.64
N THR A 172 -13.02 11.46 20.30
CA THR A 172 -13.62 10.20 19.83
C THR A 172 -13.00 9.70 18.52
N GLN A 173 -12.40 10.58 17.72
CA GLN A 173 -11.67 10.26 16.49
C GLN A 173 -10.51 9.27 16.72
N LEU A 174 -9.96 9.21 17.94
CA LEU A 174 -8.89 8.25 18.30
C LEU A 174 -9.35 6.78 18.25
N ALA A 175 -10.66 6.55 18.34
CA ALA A 175 -11.29 5.23 18.25
C ALA A 175 -12.00 4.99 16.92
N ARG A 176 -11.81 5.85 15.90
CA ARG A 176 -12.48 5.72 14.62
C ARG A 176 -12.12 4.40 13.92
N PRO A 177 -13.05 3.81 13.13
CA PRO A 177 -12.75 2.66 12.29
C PRO A 177 -11.78 3.04 11.18
N SER A 178 -11.23 2.02 10.52
CA SER A 178 -10.50 2.19 9.27
C SER A 178 -11.37 2.89 8.22
N VAL A 179 -10.77 3.82 7.47
CA VAL A 179 -11.41 4.43 6.30
C VAL A 179 -11.36 3.50 5.08
N HIS A 180 -10.59 2.42 5.14
CA HIS A 180 -10.59 1.40 4.09
C HIS A 180 -11.97 0.74 4.02
N GLY A 181 -12.50 0.62 2.80
CA GLY A 181 -13.86 0.10 2.58
C GLY A 181 -14.98 1.13 2.80
N GLN A 182 -14.64 2.42 2.92
CA GLN A 182 -15.61 3.50 2.93
C GLN A 182 -15.49 4.34 1.66
N GLN A 183 -16.62 4.91 1.23
CA GLN A 183 -16.65 5.85 0.12
C GLN A 183 -15.87 7.13 0.48
N ILE A 184 -14.97 7.55 -0.40
CA ILE A 184 -14.26 8.82 -0.25
C ILE A 184 -15.19 9.96 -0.68
N PRO A 185 -15.36 11.04 0.12
CA PRO A 185 -16.12 12.21 -0.27
C PRO A 185 -15.56 12.87 -1.53
N LEU A 186 -16.42 13.44 -2.38
CA LEU A 186 -15.98 14.15 -3.61
C LEU A 186 -15.09 15.36 -3.31
N THR A 187 -15.21 15.93 -2.12
CA THR A 187 -14.35 17.02 -1.62
C THR A 187 -12.95 16.55 -1.23
N GLY A 188 -12.68 15.24 -1.29
CA GLY A 188 -11.49 14.61 -0.76
C GLY A 188 -11.64 14.16 0.69
N LEU A 189 -10.70 13.35 1.15
CA LEU A 189 -10.62 12.91 2.54
C LEU A 189 -9.95 14.00 3.38
N THR A 190 -10.63 14.42 4.45
CA THR A 190 -10.07 15.32 5.47
C THR A 190 -9.90 14.56 6.77
N ASP A 191 -8.82 14.87 7.50
CA ASP A 191 -8.54 14.26 8.80
C ASP A 191 -8.30 15.34 9.84
N GLU A 192 -9.27 15.49 10.75
CA GLU A 192 -9.25 16.46 11.85
C GLU A 192 -8.05 16.30 12.78
N LEU A 193 -7.57 15.06 12.99
CA LEU A 193 -6.38 14.84 13.81
C LEU A 193 -5.15 15.43 13.10
N SER A 194 -4.98 15.10 11.82
CA SER A 194 -3.84 15.58 11.02
C SER A 194 -3.82 17.09 10.87
N ALA A 195 -4.99 17.73 10.82
CA ALA A 195 -5.12 19.19 10.78
C ALA A 195 -4.58 19.88 12.05
N ASN A 196 -4.44 19.13 13.15
CA ASN A 196 -3.87 19.57 14.43
C ASN A 196 -2.47 18.96 14.69
N ASP A 197 -1.81 18.45 13.65
CA ASP A 197 -0.53 17.72 13.67
C ASP A 197 -0.53 16.41 14.47
N ASP A 198 -1.71 15.91 14.84
CA ASP A 198 -1.92 14.62 15.49
C ASP A 198 -2.04 13.52 14.42
N PHE A 199 -1.12 12.54 14.40
CA PHE A 199 -1.15 11.43 13.46
C PHE A 199 -1.50 10.12 14.17
N LEU A 200 -2.41 9.34 13.60
CA LEU A 200 -2.91 8.11 14.20
C LEU A 200 -2.53 6.89 13.36
N LEU A 201 -1.81 5.94 13.97
CA LEU A 201 -1.61 4.60 13.43
C LEU A 201 -2.60 3.63 14.05
N CYS A 202 -3.23 2.82 13.20
CA CYS A 202 -4.19 1.79 13.59
C CYS A 202 -3.65 0.42 13.20
N LEU A 203 -3.44 -0.46 14.17
CA LEU A 203 -2.80 -1.76 13.97
C LEU A 203 -3.68 -2.89 14.49
N GLY A 204 -3.57 -4.03 13.82
CA GLY A 204 -4.24 -5.27 14.18
C GLY A 204 -3.93 -6.34 13.16
N THR A 205 -4.46 -7.53 13.41
CA THR A 205 -4.43 -8.64 12.46
C THR A 205 -5.74 -8.61 11.66
N LEU A 206 -5.64 -8.61 10.33
CA LEU A 206 -6.79 -8.92 9.50
C LEU A 206 -7.10 -10.40 9.68
N SER A 207 -8.31 -10.72 10.13
CA SER A 207 -8.82 -12.08 10.02
C SER A 207 -8.99 -12.41 8.54
N ALA A 208 -8.58 -13.62 8.15
CA ALA A 208 -8.89 -14.15 6.84
C ALA A 208 -10.39 -14.47 6.82
N ASP A 209 -11.20 -13.52 6.35
CA ASP A 209 -12.60 -13.75 5.99
C ASP A 209 -12.69 -14.39 4.60
#